data_AF-W4LXA2-F1
#
_entry.id   AF-W4LXA2-F1
#
_cell.length_a   1.000
_cell.length_b   1.000
_cell.length_c   1.000
_cell.angle_alpha   90.00
_cell.angle_beta   90.00
_cell.angle_gamma   90.00
#
_symmetry.space_group_name_H-M   'P 1'
#
loop_
_entity.id
_entity.type
_entity.pdbx_description
1 polymer ?
#
loop_
_entity_poly.entity_id
_entity_poly.type
_entity_poly.pdbx_seq_one_letter_code
_entity_poly.pdbx_strand_id
1 'polypeptide(L)'
;MTTFLSGYVNALRQSHWTDILLPLYAVGTALLLGACLIWASGASVADAYLGLFEGMLGSRRALVETCIAAIPYILAGLSVALGFHAGLFNIGAEGQFYIGALGAAGAGYMVVGLPGWMHLPLALVAGILGGAIWGGDPRFSQSALWRPRSHQHHYDELHRGQNRGLFGQTSLSRPRRHH
;
A
#
# COMPACT_ATOMS: atom_id res chain seq x y z
N MET A 1 30.32 -0.57 17.88
CA MET A 1 30.26 -1.18 16.55
C MET A 1 28.90 -0.95 15.87
N THR A 2 27.77 -1.11 16.57
CA THR A 2 26.42 -0.86 16.05
C THR A 2 26.10 0.59 15.70
N THR A 3 26.63 1.57 16.45
CA THR A 3 26.41 3.01 16.21
C THR A 3 27.08 3.54 14.94
N PHE A 4 28.23 2.97 14.56
CA PHE A 4 29.00 3.43 13.40
C PHE A 4 28.39 2.94 12.08
N LEU A 5 27.94 1.67 12.06
CA LEU A 5 27.20 1.10 10.94
C LEU A 5 25.82 1.75 10.81
N SER A 6 25.13 2.03 11.92
CA SER A 6 23.88 2.80 11.94
C SER A 6 24.06 4.20 11.34
N GLY A 7 25.11 4.94 11.72
CA GLY A 7 25.41 6.25 11.16
C GLY A 7 25.70 6.23 9.66
N TYR A 8 26.44 5.23 9.18
CA TYR A 8 26.73 5.08 7.75
C TYR A 8 25.48 4.74 6.93
N VAL A 9 24.64 3.83 7.42
CA VAL A 9 23.36 3.48 6.78
C VAL A 9 22.40 4.67 6.79
N ASN A 10 22.35 5.46 7.88
CA ASN A 10 21.51 6.64 7.96
C ASN A 10 22.00 7.77 7.05
N ALA A 11 23.32 7.90 6.86
CA ALA A 11 23.92 8.85 5.92
C ALA A 11 23.64 8.47 4.45
N LEU A 12 23.69 7.18 4.11
CA LEU A 12 23.29 6.69 2.78
C LEU A 12 21.78 6.86 2.55
N ARG A 13 20.95 6.60 3.56
CA ARG A 13 19.49 6.78 3.51
C ARG A 13 19.05 8.24 3.33
N GLN A 14 19.85 9.22 3.76
CA GLN A 14 19.54 10.64 3.61
C GLN A 14 19.95 11.22 2.23
N SER A 15 20.58 10.40 1.37
CA SER A 15 21.05 10.83 0.06
C SER A 15 19.97 10.61 -1.01
N HIS A 16 19.53 11.67 -1.69
CA HIS A 16 18.57 11.60 -2.81
C HIS A 16 18.99 10.63 -3.94
N TRP A 17 20.27 10.25 -4.00
CA TRP A 17 20.77 9.24 -4.93
C TRP A 17 20.21 7.84 -4.64
N THR A 18 19.97 7.47 -3.38
CA THR A 18 19.43 6.14 -3.06
C THR A 18 18.01 5.95 -3.57
N ASP A 19 17.22 7.03 -3.65
CA ASP A 19 15.83 6.99 -4.11
C ASP A 19 15.72 6.66 -5.61
N ILE A 20 16.73 7.02 -6.40
CA ILE A 20 16.81 6.74 -7.83
C ILE A 20 17.55 5.42 -8.09
N LEU A 21 18.64 5.18 -7.38
CA LEU A 21 19.46 3.98 -7.59
C LEU A 21 18.71 2.70 -7.21
N LEU A 22 17.89 2.72 -6.16
CA LEU A 22 17.16 1.53 -5.70
C LEU A 22 16.22 0.94 -6.77
N PRO A 23 15.30 1.69 -7.41
CA PRO A 23 14.46 1.15 -8.48
C PRO A 23 15.29 0.77 -9.72
N LEU A 24 16.36 1.49 -10.05
CA LEU A 24 17.24 1.12 -11.16
C LEU A 24 17.92 -0.24 -10.94
N TYR A 25 18.41 -0.51 -9.72
CA TYR A 25 18.96 -1.82 -9.38
C TYR A 25 17.88 -2.90 -9.43
N ALA A 26 16.68 -2.64 -8.94
CA ALA A 26 15.57 -3.59 -9.01
C ALA A 26 15.19 -3.95 -10.46
N VAL A 27 15.11 -2.95 -11.34
CA VAL A 27 14.87 -3.18 -12.77
C VAL A 27 16.03 -3.95 -13.41
N GLY A 28 17.28 -3.57 -13.09
CA GLY A 28 18.47 -4.24 -13.60
C GLY A 28 18.53 -5.72 -13.20
N THR A 29 18.28 -6.05 -11.93
CA THR A 29 18.27 -7.45 -11.48
C THR A 29 17.10 -8.24 -12.06
N ALA A 30 15.92 -7.64 -12.20
CA ALA A 30 14.77 -8.28 -12.84
C ALA A 30 15.06 -8.63 -14.31
N LEU A 31 15.68 -7.71 -15.05
CA LEU A 31 16.14 -7.98 -16.42
C LEU A 31 17.15 -9.12 -16.40
N LEU A 32 18.23 -9.03 -15.61
CA LEU A 32 19.25 -10.09 -15.55
C LEU A 32 18.65 -11.48 -15.25
N LEU A 33 17.73 -11.58 -14.29
CA LEU A 33 17.03 -12.83 -13.99
C LEU A 33 16.18 -13.31 -15.18
N GLY A 34 15.48 -12.41 -15.85
CA GLY A 34 14.75 -12.70 -17.09
C GLY A 34 15.68 -13.23 -18.19
N ALA A 35 16.85 -12.63 -18.38
CA ALA A 35 17.85 -13.10 -19.34
C ALA A 35 18.32 -14.52 -19.02
N CYS A 36 18.59 -14.82 -17.75
CA CYS A 36 18.97 -16.17 -17.31
C CYS A 36 17.86 -17.19 -17.62
N LEU A 37 16.59 -16.85 -17.42
CA LEU A 37 15.45 -17.72 -17.72
C LEU A 37 15.29 -17.97 -19.22
N ILE A 38 15.42 -16.93 -20.04
CA ILE A 38 15.34 -17.03 -21.52
C ILE A 38 16.50 -17.87 -22.05
N TRP A 39 17.70 -17.65 -21.52
CA TRP A 39 18.85 -18.46 -21.89
C TRP A 39 18.67 -19.94 -21.50
N ALA A 40 18.14 -20.20 -20.30
CA ALA A 40 17.86 -21.56 -19.84
C ALA A 40 16.77 -22.28 -20.66
N SER A 41 15.85 -21.55 -21.31
CA SER A 41 14.86 -22.14 -22.21
C SER A 41 15.40 -22.44 -23.62
N GLY A 42 16.65 -22.07 -23.91
CA GLY A 42 17.29 -22.27 -25.22
C GLY A 42 16.93 -21.22 -26.27
N ALA A 43 16.24 -20.14 -25.87
CA ALA A 43 15.92 -19.02 -26.75
C ALA A 43 17.04 -17.96 -26.75
N SER A 44 17.10 -17.15 -27.81
CA SER A 44 18.02 -16.03 -27.91
C SER A 44 17.55 -14.88 -27.00
N VAL A 45 18.37 -14.55 -25.99
CA VAL A 45 18.11 -13.44 -25.06
C VAL A 45 18.00 -12.10 -25.80
N ALA A 46 18.84 -11.90 -26.82
CA ALA A 46 18.85 -10.68 -27.62
C ALA A 46 17.51 -10.49 -28.37
N ASP A 47 17.03 -11.51 -29.09
CA ASP A 47 15.78 -11.41 -29.84
C ASP A 47 14.57 -11.29 -28.92
N ALA A 48 14.61 -11.93 -27.75
CA ALA A 48 13.55 -11.80 -26.75
C ALA A 48 13.44 -10.36 -26.22
N TYR A 49 14.56 -9.70 -25.92
CA TYR A 49 14.53 -8.30 -25.50
C TYR A 49 14.22 -7.34 -26.63
N LEU A 50 14.76 -7.55 -27.83
CA LEU A 50 14.38 -6.76 -29.00
C LEU A 50 12.87 -6.86 -29.26
N GLY A 51 12.31 -8.07 -29.20
CA GLY A 51 10.87 -8.30 -29.30
C GLY A 51 10.06 -7.62 -28.19
N LEU A 52 10.60 -7.53 -26.97
CA LEU A 52 9.99 -6.79 -25.86
C LEU A 52 9.96 -5.28 -26.15
N PHE A 53 11.08 -4.72 -26.63
CA PHE A 53 11.16 -3.31 -27.01
C PHE A 53 10.27 -2.98 -28.20
N GLU A 54 10.23 -3.82 -29.24
CA GLU A 54 9.32 -3.67 -30.37
C GLU A 54 7.85 -3.82 -29.95
N GLY A 55 7.56 -4.76 -29.05
CA GLY A 55 6.22 -4.98 -28.50
C GLY A 55 5.68 -3.80 -27.72
N MET A 56 6.55 -3.03 -27.05
CA MET A 56 6.14 -1.89 -26.22
C MET A 56 6.28 -0.52 -26.93
N LEU A 57 7.30 -0.31 -27.77
CA LEU A 57 7.59 0.97 -28.45
C LEU A 57 7.53 0.90 -29.98
N GLY A 58 7.50 -0.29 -30.58
CA GLY A 58 7.71 -0.47 -32.02
C GLY A 58 6.62 0.09 -32.93
N SER A 59 5.46 0.46 -32.38
CA SER A 59 4.39 1.11 -33.15
C SER A 59 3.58 2.09 -32.31
N ARG A 60 2.85 2.99 -32.98
CA ARG A 60 1.91 3.89 -32.30
C ARG A 60 0.86 3.12 -31.49
N ARG A 61 0.42 1.96 -31.99
CA ARG A 61 -0.51 1.10 -31.26
C ARG A 61 0.14 0.51 -30.02
N ALA A 62 1.33 -0.06 -30.14
CA ALA A 62 2.10 -0.60 -29.01
C ALA A 62 2.29 0.43 -27.89
N LEU A 63 2.62 1.67 -28.24
CA LEU A 63 2.73 2.77 -27.27
C LEU A 63 1.41 3.04 -26.56
N VAL A 64 0.31 3.12 -27.30
CA VAL A 64 -1.03 3.36 -26.71
C VAL A 64 -1.43 2.22 -25.78
N GLU A 65 -1.23 0.97 -26.19
CA GLU A 65 -1.54 -0.21 -25.36
C GLU A 65 -0.67 -0.24 -24.10
N THR A 66 0.63 0.08 -24.21
CA THR A 66 1.55 0.18 -23.08
C THR A 66 1.10 1.27 -22.10
N CYS A 67 0.68 2.44 -22.61
CA CYS A 67 0.12 3.50 -21.76
C CYS A 67 -1.18 3.06 -21.08
N ILE A 68 -2.11 2.43 -21.81
CA ILE A 68 -3.37 1.91 -21.25
C ILE A 68 -3.09 0.91 -20.12
N ALA A 69 -2.11 0.02 -20.30
CA ALA A 69 -1.70 -0.94 -19.28
C ALA A 69 -0.97 -0.29 -18.09
N ALA A 70 -0.16 0.75 -18.32
CA ALA A 70 0.63 1.39 -17.27
C ALA A 70 -0.19 2.32 -16.34
N ILE A 71 -1.20 3.02 -16.88
CA ILE A 71 -2.06 3.95 -16.13
C ILE A 71 -2.58 3.36 -14.80
N PRO A 72 -3.23 2.17 -14.78
CA PRO A 72 -3.74 1.61 -13.53
C PRO A 72 -2.65 1.35 -12.49
N TYR A 73 -1.47 0.87 -12.91
CA TYR A 73 -0.35 0.62 -11.98
C TYR A 73 0.23 1.91 -11.41
N ILE A 74 0.34 2.97 -12.22
CA ILE A 74 0.80 4.28 -11.76
C ILE A 74 -0.20 4.86 -10.75
N LEU A 75 -1.49 4.81 -11.04
CA LEU A 75 -2.55 5.29 -10.14
C LEU A 75 -2.60 4.47 -8.84
N ALA A 76 -2.42 3.15 -8.91
CA ALA A 76 -2.33 2.30 -7.73
C ALA A 76 -1.12 2.66 -6.86
N GLY A 77 0.06 2.83 -7.47
CA GLY A 77 1.27 3.29 -6.76
C GLY A 77 1.07 4.66 -6.10
N LEU A 78 0.43 5.60 -6.80
CA LEU A 78 0.08 6.92 -6.25
C LEU A 78 -0.89 6.82 -5.07
N SER A 79 -1.93 5.98 -5.17
CA SER A 79 -2.88 5.73 -4.07
C SER A 79 -2.18 5.19 -2.82
N VAL A 80 -1.27 4.24 -2.99
CA VAL A 80 -0.48 3.67 -1.88
C VAL A 80 0.45 4.71 -1.27
N ALA A 81 1.13 5.52 -2.09
CA ALA A 81 1.99 6.61 -1.62
C ALA A 81 1.20 7.64 -0.79
N LEU A 82 -0.01 8.01 -1.22
CA LEU A 82 -0.91 8.88 -0.47
C LEU A 82 -1.38 8.23 0.85
N GLY A 83 -1.69 6.93 0.83
CA GLY A 83 -2.04 6.16 2.03
C GLY A 83 -0.92 6.20 3.08
N PHE A 84 0.32 5.94 2.66
CA PHE A 84 1.49 6.03 3.53
C PHE A 84 1.70 7.44 4.09
N HIS A 85 1.47 8.48 3.29
CA HIS A 85 1.55 9.86 3.75
C HIS A 85 0.51 10.17 4.85
N ALA A 86 -0.66 9.54 4.78
CA ALA A 86 -1.72 9.64 5.80
C ALA A 86 -1.54 8.67 6.98
N GLY A 87 -0.46 7.87 7.02
CA GLY A 87 -0.26 6.83 8.03
C GLY A 87 -1.23 5.64 7.91
N LEU A 88 -1.90 5.50 6.77
CA LEU A 88 -2.82 4.41 6.46
C LEU A 88 -2.09 3.31 5.70
N PHE A 89 -1.98 2.13 6.30
CA PHE A 89 -1.40 0.97 5.63
C PHE A 89 -2.50 0.25 4.83
N ASN A 90 -2.37 0.24 3.49
CA ASN A 90 -3.32 -0.38 2.58
C ASN A 90 -2.84 -1.79 2.19
N ILE A 91 -3.20 -2.82 2.96
CA ILE A 91 -2.86 -4.23 2.67
C ILE A 91 -3.75 -4.78 1.56
N GLY A 92 -4.98 -4.28 1.45
CA GLY A 92 -5.98 -4.75 0.49
C GLY A 92 -5.93 -4.10 -0.89
N ALA A 93 -4.88 -3.33 -1.22
CA ALA A 93 -4.83 -2.54 -2.46
C ALA A 93 -5.03 -3.38 -3.73
N GLU A 94 -4.44 -4.57 -3.77
CA GLU A 94 -4.62 -5.50 -4.90
C GLU A 94 -6.08 -5.98 -5.02
N GLY A 95 -6.74 -6.28 -3.90
CA GLY A 95 -8.17 -6.61 -3.87
C GLY A 95 -9.06 -5.43 -4.26
N GLN A 96 -8.76 -4.22 -3.78
CA GLN A 96 -9.47 -2.99 -4.16
C GLN A 96 -9.36 -2.74 -5.67
N PHE A 97 -8.18 -3.00 -6.26
CA PHE A 97 -7.96 -2.90 -7.69
C PHE A 97 -8.83 -3.90 -8.47
N TYR A 98 -8.81 -5.19 -8.11
CA TYR A 98 -9.62 -6.19 -8.82
C TYR A 98 -11.12 -5.97 -8.67
N ILE A 99 -11.61 -5.65 -7.47
CA ILE A 99 -13.04 -5.40 -7.24
C ILE A 99 -13.48 -4.09 -7.90
N GLY A 100 -12.63 -3.06 -7.90
CA GLY A 100 -12.88 -1.83 -8.66
C GLY A 100 -12.91 -2.07 -10.17
N ALA A 101 -11.98 -2.86 -10.71
CA ALA A 101 -11.97 -3.24 -12.12
C ALA A 101 -13.23 -4.04 -12.49
N LEU A 102 -13.66 -4.97 -11.63
CA LEU A 102 -14.90 -5.73 -11.82
C LEU A 102 -16.13 -4.82 -11.80
N GLY A 103 -16.19 -3.84 -10.89
CA GLY A 103 -17.27 -2.85 -10.83
C GLY A 103 -17.34 -1.98 -12.08
N ALA A 104 -16.19 -1.50 -12.57
CA ALA A 104 -16.10 -0.71 -13.80
C ALA A 104 -16.50 -1.53 -15.04
N ALA A 105 -15.99 -2.77 -15.16
CA ALA A 105 -16.32 -3.67 -16.25
C ALA A 105 -17.80 -4.07 -16.23
N GLY A 106 -18.35 -4.37 -15.05
CA GLY A 106 -19.76 -4.67 -14.85
C GLY A 106 -20.66 -3.52 -15.27
N ALA A 107 -20.36 -2.29 -14.85
CA ALA A 107 -21.11 -1.10 -15.27
C ALA A 107 -21.00 -0.83 -16.77
N GLY A 108 -19.81 -0.99 -17.35
CA GLY A 108 -19.58 -0.83 -18.79
C GLY A 108 -20.31 -1.87 -19.64
N TYR A 109 -20.48 -3.09 -19.13
CA TYR A 109 -21.17 -4.18 -19.82
C TYR A 109 -22.69 -4.14 -19.64
N MET A 110 -23.17 -3.92 -18.41
CA MET A 110 -24.60 -4.01 -18.09
C MET A 110 -25.40 -2.78 -18.52
N VAL A 111 -24.76 -1.61 -18.60
CA VAL A 111 -25.43 -0.38 -19.02
C VAL A 111 -25.18 -0.15 -20.50
N VAL A 112 -26.24 -0.23 -21.31
CA VAL A 112 -26.18 -0.09 -22.77
C VAL A 112 -27.01 1.12 -23.20
N GLY A 113 -26.62 1.77 -24.31
CA GLY A 113 -27.39 2.87 -24.92
C GLY A 113 -27.02 4.28 -24.44
N LEU A 114 -26.07 4.43 -23.52
CA LEU A 114 -25.48 5.73 -23.22
C LEU A 114 -24.43 6.14 -24.27
N PRO A 115 -24.23 7.45 -24.50
CA PRO A 115 -23.12 7.97 -25.28
C PRO A 115 -21.77 7.61 -24.63
N GLY A 116 -20.75 7.32 -25.43
CA GLY A 116 -19.42 6.90 -24.93
C GLY A 116 -18.78 7.85 -23.90
N TRP A 117 -19.06 9.16 -23.99
CA TRP A 117 -18.56 10.16 -23.03
C TRP A 117 -19.24 10.11 -21.67
N MET A 118 -20.47 9.57 -21.55
CA MET A 118 -21.16 9.33 -20.27
C MET A 118 -20.86 7.93 -19.71
N HIS A 119 -20.60 6.96 -20.59
CA HIS A 119 -20.17 5.61 -20.18
C HIS A 119 -18.88 5.62 -19.38
N LEU A 120 -17.92 6.47 -19.77
CA LEU A 120 -16.62 6.53 -19.12
C LEU A 120 -16.71 7.02 -17.65
N PRO A 121 -17.37 8.15 -17.33
CA PRO A 121 -17.64 8.54 -15.94
C PRO A 121 -18.41 7.48 -15.15
N LEU A 122 -19.41 6.83 -15.77
CA LEU A 122 -20.20 5.80 -15.11
C LEU A 122 -19.34 4.61 -14.68
N ALA A 123 -18.53 4.08 -15.59
CA ALA A 123 -17.60 2.99 -15.30
C ALA A 123 -16.58 3.38 -14.22
N LEU A 124 -16.09 4.62 -14.26
CA LEU A 124 -15.16 5.14 -13.26
C LEU A 124 -15.80 5.23 -11.87
N VAL A 125 -17.02 5.76 -11.77
CA VAL A 125 -17.77 5.84 -10.51
C VAL A 125 -18.07 4.44 -9.97
N ALA A 126 -18.52 3.52 -10.82
CA ALA A 126 -18.78 2.14 -10.42
C ALA A 126 -17.52 1.44 -9.90
N GLY A 127 -16.36 1.67 -10.54
CA GLY A 127 -15.09 1.13 -10.09
C GLY A 127 -14.61 1.73 -8.76
N ILE A 128 -14.76 3.05 -8.57
CA ILE A 128 -14.48 3.71 -7.29
C ILE A 128 -15.34 3.12 -6.17
N LEU A 129 -16.64 2.96 -6.42
CA LEU A 129 -17.57 2.39 -5.44
C LEU A 129 -17.22 0.94 -5.11
N GLY A 130 -16.92 0.11 -6.12
CA GLY A 130 -16.49 -1.28 -5.93
C GLY A 130 -15.22 -1.37 -5.07
N GLY A 131 -14.20 -0.59 -5.41
CA GLY A 131 -12.96 -0.52 -4.64
C GLY A 131 -13.17 0.01 -3.21
N ALA A 132 -14.03 1.03 -3.03
CA ALA A 132 -14.33 1.61 -1.73
C ALA A 132 -15.09 0.64 -0.81
N ILE A 133 -16.04 -0.12 -1.36
CA ILE A 133 -16.78 -1.15 -0.61
C ILE A 133 -15.82 -2.22 -0.10
N TRP A 134 -14.88 -2.68 -0.94
CA TRP A 134 -13.88 -3.67 -0.55
C TRP A 134 -12.87 -3.11 0.46
N GLY A 135 -12.40 -1.89 0.24
CA GLY A 135 -11.41 -1.22 1.09
C GLY A 135 -11.94 -0.72 2.43
N GLY A 136 -13.26 -0.52 2.53
CA GLY A 136 -13.93 -0.08 3.76
C GLY A 136 -13.95 -1.13 4.86
N ASP A 137 -13.63 -2.40 4.58
CA ASP A 137 -13.55 -3.44 5.61
C ASP A 137 -12.31 -3.21 6.52
N PRO A 138 -12.50 -3.01 7.84
CA PRO A 138 -11.41 -2.84 8.81
C PRO A 138 -10.38 -3.98 8.82
N ARG A 139 -10.74 -5.16 8.31
CA ARG A 139 -9.82 -6.30 8.19
C ARG A 139 -8.67 -6.02 7.22
N PHE A 140 -8.90 -5.23 6.17
CA PHE A 140 -7.90 -4.92 5.15
C PHE A 140 -7.20 -3.56 5.37
N SER A 141 -7.88 -2.63 6.05
CA SER A 141 -7.34 -1.31 6.38
C SER A 141 -6.75 -1.31 7.80
N GLN A 142 -5.42 -1.38 7.93
CA GLN A 142 -4.73 -1.58 9.21
C GLN A 142 -4.62 -0.30 10.08
N SER A 143 -5.34 0.76 9.71
CA SER A 143 -5.36 2.05 10.40
C SER A 143 -5.84 1.97 11.85
N ALA A 144 -6.63 0.95 12.19
CA ALA A 144 -7.04 0.67 13.57
C ALA A 144 -5.99 -0.11 14.39
N LEU A 145 -5.09 -0.86 13.74
CA LEU A 145 -4.16 -1.78 14.42
C LEU A 145 -2.81 -1.14 14.75
N TRP A 146 -2.41 -0.10 14.03
CA TRP A 146 -1.11 0.57 14.25
C TRP A 146 -1.10 1.48 15.49
N ARG A 147 -2.21 1.65 16.21
CA ARG A 147 -2.16 2.26 17.56
C ARG A 147 -1.19 1.43 18.41
N PRO A 148 0.00 1.94 18.77
CA PRO A 148 0.98 1.14 19.47
C PRO A 148 0.40 0.73 20.83
N ARG A 149 0.19 -0.58 21.05
CA ARG A 149 -0.33 -1.13 22.32
C ARG A 149 0.49 -0.69 23.54
N SER A 150 1.74 -0.27 23.35
CA SER A 150 2.60 0.26 24.42
C SER A 150 2.09 1.56 25.02
N HIS A 151 1.43 2.44 24.26
CA HIS A 151 0.88 3.69 24.80
C HIS A 151 -0.46 3.48 25.49
N GLN A 152 -1.24 2.48 25.08
CA GLN A 152 -2.55 2.17 25.69
C GLN A 152 -2.39 1.74 27.16
N HIS A 153 -1.41 0.89 27.46
CA HIS A 153 -1.12 0.44 28.82
C HIS A 153 -0.81 1.59 29.78
N HIS A 154 -0.12 2.63 29.29
CA HIS A 154 0.28 3.75 30.12
C HIS A 154 -0.90 4.68 30.46
N TYR A 155 -1.82 4.92 29.53
CA TYR A 155 -3.07 5.65 29.82
C TYR A 155 -3.99 4.85 30.76
N ASP A 156 -4.09 3.53 30.57
CA ASP A 156 -4.91 2.66 31.42
C ASP A 156 -4.35 2.53 32.84
N GLU A 157 -3.04 2.66 33.03
CA GLU A 157 -2.38 2.69 34.34
C GLU A 157 -2.54 4.04 35.04
N LEU A 158 -2.45 5.16 34.32
CA LEU A 158 -2.70 6.50 34.88
C LEU A 158 -4.15 6.64 35.36
N HIS A 159 -5.13 6.18 34.57
CA HIS A 159 -6.54 6.19 34.98
C HIS A 159 -6.85 5.19 36.10
N ARG A 160 -6.20 4.01 36.14
CA ARG A 160 -6.34 3.05 37.25
C ARG A 160 -5.65 3.51 38.55
N GLY A 161 -4.54 4.24 38.45
CA GLY A 161 -3.83 4.82 39.60
C GLY A 161 -4.62 5.97 40.23
N GLN A 162 -5.26 6.81 39.41
CA GLN A 162 -6.02 7.96 39.89
C GLN A 162 -7.34 7.55 40.57
N ASN A 163 -8.00 6.49 40.10
CA ASN A 163 -9.25 6.00 40.71
C ASN A 163 -9.03 5.23 42.03
N ARG A 164 -7.82 4.64 42.24
CA ARG A 164 -7.45 4.03 43.53
C ARG A 164 -7.16 5.04 44.62
N GLY A 165 -6.80 6.28 44.28
CA GLY A 165 -6.60 7.38 45.23
C GLY A 165 -7.90 8.01 45.77
N LEU A 166 -9.02 7.87 45.04
CA LEU A 166 -10.30 8.49 45.38
C LEU A 166 -11.22 7.61 46.24
N PHE A 167 -11.04 6.28 46.22
CA PHE A 167 -11.88 5.33 46.99
C PHE A 167 -11.13 4.61 48.14
N GLY A 168 -9.89 5.03 48.45
CA GLY A 168 -9.04 4.36 49.44
C GLY A 168 -8.89 5.04 50.81
N GLN A 169 -9.53 6.18 51.07
CA GLN A 169 -9.31 6.97 52.31
C GLN A 169 -10.54 7.20 53.19
N THR A 170 -11.61 6.41 53.04
CA THR A 170 -12.82 6.51 53.88
C THR A 170 -13.17 5.20 54.59
N SER A 171 -12.20 4.53 55.18
CA SER A 171 -12.46 3.51 56.19
C SER A 171 -11.13 3.08 56.79
N LEU A 172 -10.77 3.61 57.97
CA LEU A 172 -10.17 2.87 59.09
C LEU A 172 -9.55 3.86 60.09
N SER A 173 -10.42 4.50 60.87
CA SER A 173 -10.06 5.10 62.15
C SER A 173 -11.11 4.72 63.20
N ARG A 174 -11.07 3.46 63.65
CA ARG A 174 -11.67 3.07 64.93
C ARG A 174 -10.53 2.79 65.92
N PRO A 175 -10.36 3.59 66.98
CA PRO A 175 -9.38 3.29 68.01
C PRO A 175 -9.91 2.14 68.87
N ARG A 176 -9.20 1.01 68.87
CA ARG A 176 -9.27 0.00 69.93
C ARG A 176 -8.81 0.66 71.23
N ARG A 177 -9.74 0.96 72.14
CA ARG A 177 -9.41 1.22 73.53
C ARG A 177 -9.24 -0.13 74.23
N HIS A 178 -8.03 -0.34 74.73
CA HIS A 178 -7.74 -1.32 75.77
C HIS A 178 -8.28 -0.77 77.10
N HIS A 179 -9.17 -1.52 77.74
CA HIS A 179 -9.24 -1.80 79.18
C HIS A 179 -9.98 -3.13 79.35
#